data_AF-A0A1H9G6U9-F1
#
_entry.id   AF-A0A1H9G6U9-F1
#
_cell.length_a   1.000
_cell.length_b   1.000
_cell.length_c   1.000
_cell.angle_alpha   90.00
_cell.angle_beta   90.00
_cell.angle_gamma   90.00
#
_symmetry.space_group_name_H-M   'P 1'
#
loop_
_entity.id
_entity.type
_entity.pdbx_description
1 polymer ?
#
loop_
_entity_poly.entity_id
_entity_poly.type
_entity_poly.pdbx_seq_one_letter_code
_entity_poly.pdbx_strand_id
1 'polypeptide(L)'
;MNNMNDTNPLNLKMNILSDNHNTSESSIYILLYGGYTVLESFYNNIQSLIKEALPFLVCDGQYTVEILCGSNFWKSLNAGEKKMAGRCVAHMVMESRIRLSFAGKSSSNSRLYRVN
;
A
#
# COMPACT_ATOMS: atom_id res chain seq x y z
N MET A 1 13.63 -58.06 3.45
CA MET A 1 13.91 -57.50 2.11
C MET A 1 13.11 -56.22 1.98
N ASN A 2 13.83 -55.11 1.82
CA ASN A 2 13.28 -53.78 1.62
C ASN A 2 12.53 -53.71 0.28
N ASN A 3 11.40 -53.01 0.25
CA ASN A 3 11.09 -52.18 -0.91
C ASN A 3 10.32 -50.94 -0.46
N MET A 4 11.03 -49.81 -0.43
CA MET A 4 10.45 -48.47 -0.38
C MET A 4 9.68 -48.24 -1.68
N ASN A 5 8.46 -47.71 -1.60
CA ASN A 5 7.89 -46.95 -2.68
C ASN A 5 7.10 -45.78 -2.11
N ASP A 6 7.67 -44.60 -2.37
CA ASP A 6 7.19 -43.27 -2.04
C ASP A 6 5.75 -43.06 -2.48
N THR A 7 4.88 -42.67 -1.54
CA THR A 7 3.57 -42.13 -1.86
C THR A 7 3.74 -40.65 -2.17
N ASN A 8 3.87 -40.35 -3.46
CA ASN A 8 3.88 -38.99 -3.99
C ASN A 8 2.43 -38.44 -4.01
N PRO A 9 2.09 -37.37 -3.24
CA PRO A 9 0.72 -36.88 -3.09
C PRO A 9 0.25 -35.94 -4.22
N LEU A 10 1.04 -35.78 -5.29
CA LEU A 10 0.73 -34.85 -6.37
C LEU A 10 0.38 -35.60 -7.65
N ASN A 11 -0.87 -36.03 -7.78
CA ASN A 11 -1.72 -35.61 -8.91
C ASN A 11 -3.03 -36.40 -9.01
N LEU A 12 -4.09 -35.63 -9.32
CA LEU A 12 -5.29 -36.02 -10.05
C LEU A 12 -6.30 -36.90 -9.26
N LYS A 13 -7.53 -36.46 -8.97
CA LYS A 13 -8.49 -35.66 -9.76
C LYS A 13 -9.48 -34.98 -8.79
N MET A 14 -9.75 -33.68 -8.89
CA MET A 14 -10.76 -33.11 -9.81
C MET A 14 -12.11 -33.86 -9.75
N ASN A 15 -12.94 -33.45 -8.77
CA ASN A 15 -14.40 -33.24 -8.85
C ASN A 15 -15.06 -33.56 -7.49
N ILE A 16 -15.09 -32.57 -6.60
CA ILE A 16 -16.28 -32.34 -5.79
C ILE A 16 -16.65 -30.87 -6.02
N LEU A 17 -17.72 -30.72 -6.79
CA LEU A 17 -18.37 -29.46 -7.12
C LEU A 17 -19.10 -28.91 -5.88
N SER A 18 -19.02 -27.58 -5.79
CA SER A 18 -20.01 -26.66 -5.25
C SER A 18 -20.08 -26.41 -3.74
N ASP A 19 -20.01 -25.10 -3.46
CA ASP A 19 -20.57 -24.37 -2.31
C ASP A 19 -19.68 -24.18 -1.07
N ASN A 20 -18.73 -23.25 -1.16
CA ASN A 20 -18.92 -21.89 -0.61
C ASN A 20 -17.59 -21.12 -0.65
N HIS A 21 -17.58 -19.97 -1.33
CA HIS A 21 -16.53 -18.97 -1.23
C HIS A 21 -16.41 -18.49 0.22
N ASN A 22 -15.48 -19.06 0.98
CA ASN A 22 -14.92 -18.48 2.19
C ASN A 22 -13.43 -18.83 2.24
N THR A 23 -12.68 -18.45 1.20
CA THR A 23 -11.27 -18.13 1.37
C THR A 23 -11.23 -16.86 2.21
N SER A 24 -11.23 -17.05 3.53
CA SER A 24 -10.88 -16.00 4.47
C SER A 24 -9.40 -15.68 4.23
N GLU A 25 -9.12 -14.87 3.20
CA GLU A 25 -7.81 -14.27 3.00
C GLU A 25 -7.48 -13.52 4.28
N SER A 26 -6.53 -14.06 5.05
CA SER A 26 -5.96 -13.35 6.19
C SER A 26 -5.47 -12.00 5.69
N SER A 27 -6.23 -10.95 6.00
CA SER A 27 -5.86 -9.60 5.61
C SER A 27 -4.54 -9.26 6.29
N ILE A 28 -3.51 -8.98 5.49
CA ILE A 28 -2.19 -8.58 6.00
C ILE A 28 -2.25 -7.09 6.32
N TYR A 29 -1.76 -6.73 7.51
CA TYR A 29 -1.72 -5.35 7.99
C TYR A 29 -0.28 -4.89 8.19
N ILE A 30 -0.04 -3.62 7.91
CA ILE A 30 1.21 -2.91 8.18
C ILE A 30 1.02 -1.99 9.39
N LEU A 31 1.97 -2.04 10.33
CA LEU A 31 2.04 -1.12 11.46
C LEU A 31 2.77 0.15 11.05
N LEU A 32 2.05 1.27 11.03
CA LEU A 32 2.59 2.59 10.76
C LEU A 32 3.10 3.27 12.04
N TYR A 33 3.93 4.29 11.87
CA TYR A 33 4.34 5.15 12.99
C TYR A 33 3.13 5.75 13.72
N GLY A 34 3.22 5.78 15.05
CA GLY A 34 2.14 6.25 15.92
C GLY A 34 1.09 5.18 16.27
N GLY A 35 1.36 3.90 15.97
CA GLY A 35 0.53 2.78 16.41
C GLY A 35 -0.71 2.52 15.54
N TYR A 36 -0.76 3.06 14.33
CA TYR A 36 -1.87 2.86 13.40
C TYR A 36 -1.61 1.63 12.55
N THR A 37 -2.66 0.88 12.22
CA THR A 37 -2.58 -0.24 11.27
C THR A 37 -3.35 0.08 9.99
N VAL A 38 -2.86 -0.46 8.88
CA VAL A 38 -3.48 -0.30 7.56
C VAL A 38 -3.35 -1.60 6.77
N LEU A 39 -4.31 -1.89 5.90
CA LEU A 39 -4.21 -3.01 4.98
C LEU A 39 -2.98 -2.85 4.09
N GLU A 40 -2.20 -3.93 3.95
CA GLU A 40 -1.00 -3.96 3.11
C GLU A 40 -1.34 -3.59 1.65
N SER A 41 -2.46 -4.08 1.12
CA SER A 41 -2.92 -3.75 -0.23
C SER A 41 -3.12 -2.25 -0.43
N PHE A 42 -3.71 -1.56 0.54
CA PHE A 42 -3.90 -0.12 0.51
C PHE A 42 -2.58 0.64 0.58
N TYR A 43 -1.67 0.22 1.45
CA TYR A 43 -0.33 0.80 1.58
C TYR A 43 0.49 0.63 0.29
N ASN A 44 0.50 -0.57 -0.28
CA ASN A 44 1.23 -0.89 -1.51
C ASN A 44 0.66 -0.13 -2.71
N ASN A 45 -0.67 0.02 -2.80
CA ASN A 45 -1.30 0.81 -3.85
C ASN A 45 -0.84 2.28 -3.79
N ILE A 46 -0.85 2.90 -2.61
CA ILE A 46 -0.34 4.27 -2.43
C ILE A 46 1.14 4.35 -2.84
N GLN A 47 1.95 3.38 -2.40
CA GLN A 47 3.37 3.38 -2.75
C GLN A 47 3.58 3.31 -4.26
N SER A 48 2.80 2.49 -4.95
CA SER A 48 2.85 2.34 -6.41
C SER A 48 2.49 3.66 -7.11
N LEU A 49 1.36 4.28 -6.74
CA LEU A 49 0.92 5.54 -7.32
C LEU A 49 1.98 6.65 -7.16
N ILE A 50 2.59 6.74 -5.98
CA ILE A 50 3.64 7.73 -5.73
C ILE A 50 4.87 7.45 -6.59
N LYS A 51 5.32 6.19 -6.65
CA LYS A 51 6.48 5.80 -7.47
C LYS A 51 6.26 6.10 -8.95
N GLU A 52 5.04 5.92 -9.45
CA GLU A 52 4.65 6.28 -10.80
C GLU A 52 4.65 7.79 -11.02
N ALA A 53 4.23 8.59 -10.03
CA ALA A 53 4.22 10.04 -10.12
C ALA A 53 5.63 10.67 -10.05
N LEU A 54 6.56 10.07 -9.29
CA LEU A 54 7.89 10.63 -8.99
C LEU A 54 8.66 11.19 -10.20
N PRO A 55 8.76 10.50 -11.36
CA PRO A 55 9.52 10.98 -12.51
C PRO A 55 8.97 12.27 -13.13
N PHE A 56 7.71 12.61 -12.86
CA PHE A 56 7.03 13.77 -13.44
C PHE A 56 6.99 14.97 -12.49
N LEU A 57 7.49 14.81 -11.26
CA LEU A 57 7.53 15.88 -10.28
C LEU A 57 8.77 16.74 -10.49
N VAL A 58 8.58 18.05 -10.47
CA VAL A 58 9.67 19.04 -10.50
C VAL A 58 10.44 19.00 -9.18
N CYS A 59 11.77 19.01 -9.26
CA CYS A 59 12.65 19.17 -8.10
C CYS A 59 12.29 20.43 -7.30
N ASP A 60 12.40 20.36 -5.98
CA ASP A 60 12.02 21.43 -5.02
C ASP A 60 10.54 21.87 -5.02
N GLY A 61 9.70 21.28 -5.88
CA GLY A 61 8.26 21.47 -5.82
C GLY A 61 7.65 20.93 -4.52
N GLN A 62 6.58 21.57 -4.05
CA GLN A 62 5.83 21.14 -2.87
C GLN A 62 4.52 20.47 -3.28
N TYR A 63 4.32 19.24 -2.83
CA TYR A 63 3.24 18.36 -3.26
C TYR A 63 2.40 17.91 -2.07
N THR A 64 1.10 17.83 -2.27
CA THR A 64 0.15 17.19 -1.33
C THR A 64 0.04 15.70 -1.65
N VAL A 65 -0.49 14.92 -0.71
CA VAL A 65 -0.78 13.49 -0.95
C VAL A 65 -1.77 13.29 -2.09
N GLU A 66 -2.72 14.21 -2.24
CA GLU A 66 -3.67 14.23 -3.36
C GLU A 66 -2.95 14.33 -4.71
N ILE A 67 -1.98 15.23 -4.83
CA ILE A 67 -1.20 15.37 -6.07
C ILE A 67 -0.37 14.11 -6.31
N LEU A 68 0.30 13.62 -5.27
CA LEU A 68 1.20 12.46 -5.37
C LEU A 68 0.47 11.15 -5.75
N CYS A 69 -0.77 10.96 -5.27
CA CYS A 69 -1.55 9.75 -5.55
C CYS A 69 -2.52 9.92 -6.73
N GLY A 70 -2.63 11.14 -7.27
CA GLY A 70 -3.61 11.51 -8.28
C GLY A 70 -5.01 11.79 -7.72
N SER A 71 -5.65 12.83 -8.28
CA SER A 71 -6.95 13.32 -7.80
C SER A 71 -8.08 12.31 -7.94
N ASN A 72 -8.04 11.39 -8.91
CA ASN A 72 -9.08 10.37 -9.09
C ASN A 72 -9.09 9.37 -7.93
N PHE A 73 -7.91 8.82 -7.58
CA PHE A 73 -7.76 7.99 -6.39
C PHE A 73 -8.11 8.77 -5.12
N TRP A 74 -7.61 10.01 -4.99
CA TRP A 74 -7.91 10.80 -3.80
C TRP A 74 -9.40 11.07 -3.60
N LYS A 75 -10.15 11.33 -4.68
CA LYS A 75 -11.60 11.56 -4.63
C LYS A 75 -12.38 10.29 -4.30
N SER A 76 -11.89 9.10 -4.65
CA SER A 76 -12.55 7.85 -4.29
C SER A 76 -12.43 7.51 -2.80
N LEU A 77 -11.47 8.13 -2.09
CA LEU A 77 -11.28 7.94 -0.65
C LEU A 77 -12.30 8.70 0.19
N ASN A 78 -12.80 8.06 1.23
CA ASN A 78 -13.54 8.73 2.30
C ASN A 78 -12.59 9.55 3.21
N ALA A 79 -13.17 10.34 4.12
CA ALA A 79 -12.38 11.22 4.99
C ALA A 79 -11.37 10.49 5.90
N GLY A 80 -11.71 9.27 6.36
CA GLY A 80 -10.83 8.44 7.17
C GLY A 80 -9.67 7.88 6.34
N GLU A 81 -9.97 7.38 5.15
CA GLU A 81 -8.98 6.86 4.21
C GLU A 81 -8.01 7.94 3.73
N LYS A 82 -8.48 9.18 3.50
CA LYS A 82 -7.59 10.32 3.20
C LYS A 82 -6.59 10.59 4.31
N LYS A 83 -7.04 10.55 5.56
CA LYS A 83 -6.16 10.68 6.74
C LYS A 83 -5.17 9.51 6.80
N MET A 84 -5.64 8.28 6.54
CA MET A 84 -4.80 7.10 6.53
C MET A 84 -3.76 7.14 5.42
N ALA A 85 -4.13 7.56 4.22
CA ALA A 85 -3.22 7.74 3.10
C ALA A 85 -2.09 8.72 3.46
N GLY A 86 -2.42 9.85 4.09
CA GLY A 86 -1.40 10.78 4.59
C GLY A 86 -0.47 10.18 5.66
N ARG A 87 -0.96 9.24 6.48
CA ARG A 87 -0.10 8.49 7.42
C ARG A 87 0.79 7.50 6.69
N CYS A 88 0.27 6.79 5.68
CA CYS A 88 1.05 5.90 4.83
C CYS A 88 2.21 6.64 4.18
N VAL A 89 1.96 7.79 3.54
CA VAL A 89 3.02 8.59 2.89
C VAL A 89 4.03 9.09 3.92
N ALA A 90 3.57 9.62 5.05
CA ALA A 90 4.49 10.05 6.12
C ALA A 90 5.38 8.90 6.62
N HIS A 91 4.82 7.71 6.79
CA HIS A 91 5.58 6.52 7.18
C HIS A 91 6.59 6.09 6.10
N MET A 92 6.20 6.08 4.82
CA MET A 92 7.11 5.78 3.71
C MET A 92 8.29 6.76 3.63
N VAL A 93 8.05 8.05 3.87
CA VAL A 93 9.10 9.08 3.92
C VAL A 93 10.04 8.85 5.09
N MET A 94 9.50 8.59 6.29
CA MET A 94 10.32 8.34 7.48
C MET A 94 11.17 7.08 7.33
N GLU A 95 10.64 6.02 6.71
CA GLU A 95 11.39 4.79 6.41
C GLU A 95 12.27 4.88 5.15
N SER A 96 12.37 6.06 4.51
CA SER A 96 13.13 6.26 3.27
C SER A 96 12.74 5.30 2.12
N ARG A 97 11.49 4.83 2.09
CA ARG A 97 10.97 3.91 1.06
C ARG A 97 10.60 4.60 -0.25
N ILE A 98 10.50 5.92 -0.24
CA ILE A 98 10.23 6.77 -1.40
C ILE A 98 11.17 7.98 -1.34
N ARG A 99 11.57 8.49 -2.50
CA ARG A 99 12.50 9.64 -2.63
C ARG A 99 11.78 10.97 -2.42
N LEU A 100 11.09 11.11 -1.28
CA LEU A 100 10.44 12.32 -0.86
C LEU A 100 10.96 12.74 0.52
N SER A 101 10.92 14.03 0.82
CA SER A 101 11.11 14.57 2.16
C SER A 101 9.94 15.48 2.56
N PHE A 102 9.80 15.73 3.87
CA PHE A 102 8.84 16.71 4.38
C PHE A 102 9.27 18.13 3.97
N ALA A 103 8.36 18.86 3.34
CA ALA A 103 8.55 20.24 2.88
C ALA A 103 7.81 21.27 3.74
N GLY A 104 7.19 20.85 4.86
CA GLY A 104 6.46 21.72 5.77
C GLY A 104 4.96 21.47 5.78
N LYS A 105 4.18 22.52 5.99
CA LYS A 105 2.71 22.51 6.08
C LYS A 105 2.12 23.80 5.49
N SER A 106 0.85 23.77 5.09
CA SER A 106 0.08 24.96 4.74
C SER A 106 -1.16 25.09 5.63
N SER A 107 -1.93 26.17 5.44
CA SER A 107 -3.22 26.37 6.14
C SER A 107 -4.21 25.22 5.90
N SER A 108 -4.18 24.62 4.71
CA SER A 108 -5.11 23.57 4.29
C SER A 108 -4.52 22.16 4.33
N ASN A 109 -3.20 22.02 4.44
CA ASN A 109 -2.53 20.72 4.42
C ASN A 109 -1.53 20.59 5.56
N SER A 110 -1.73 19.56 6.39
CA SER A 110 -0.88 19.30 7.55
C SER A 110 0.54 18.88 7.18
N ARG A 111 0.75 18.37 5.95
CA ARG A 111 2.06 17.96 5.43
C ARG A 111 2.15 18.22 3.93
N LEU A 112 3.26 18.82 3.53
CA LEU A 112 3.70 18.94 2.15
C LEU A 112 4.97 18.11 1.96
N TYR A 113 5.20 17.65 0.73
CA TYR A 113 6.31 16.78 0.37
C TYR A 113 7.08 17.37 -0.80
N ARG A 114 8.39 17.14 -0.85
CA ARG A 114 9.23 17.49 -2.01
C ARG A 114 10.05 16.30 -2.45
N VAL A 115 10.41 16.26 -3.72
CA VAL A 115 11.36 15.28 -4.26
C VAL A 115 12.76 15.61 -3.75
N ASN A 116 13.51 14.59 -3.36
CA ASN A 116 14.92 14.68 -3.00
C ASN A 116 15.82 14.42 -4.20
#